data_AF-A0A819U602-F1
#
_entry.id   AF-A0A819U602-F1
#
_cell.length_a   1.000
_cell.length_b   1.000
_cell.length_c   1.000
_cell.angle_alpha   90.00
_cell.angle_beta   90.00
_cell.angle_gamma   90.00
#
_symmetry.space_group_name_H-M   'P 1'
#
loop_
_entity.id
_entity.type
_entity.pdbx_description
1 polymer ?
#
loop_
_entity_poly.entity_id
_entity_poly.type
_entity_poly.pdbx_seq_one_letter_code
_entity_poly.pdbx_strand_id
1 'polypeptide(L)' 'MDAQNKNILDPKFICSICSFILYDPVQLNTCGHRLCQSCFATLN' A
#
# COMPACT_ATOMS: atom_id res chain seq x y z
N MET A 1 26.84 17.60 1.34
CA MET A 1 26.53 16.18 1.54
C MET A 1 25.39 16.16 2.55
N ASP A 2 24.12 15.83 2.31
CA ASP A 2 23.42 15.19 1.19
C ASP A 2 21.97 15.69 1.22
N ALA A 3 21.54 16.41 0.19
CA ALA A 3 20.15 16.85 0.05
C ALA A 3 19.31 15.73 -0.57
N GLN A 4 18.99 14.68 0.19
CA GLN A 4 17.98 13.71 -0.23
C GLN A 4 16.60 14.13 0.31
N ASN A 5 16.03 15.20 -0.28
CA ASN A 5 14.59 15.39 -0.28
C ASN A 5 13.96 14.34 -1.21
N LYS A 6 13.99 13.07 -0.82
CA LYS A 6 13.23 12.04 -1.50
C LYS A 6 11.81 12.20 -1.02
N ASN A 7 10.92 12.53 -1.94
CA ASN A 7 9.48 12.39 -1.78
C ASN A 7 9.13 10.88 -1.74
N ILE A 8 9.72 10.15 -0.79
CA ILE A 8 9.47 8.73 -0.57
C ILE A 8 8.10 8.65 0.10
N LEU A 9 7.11 8.25 -0.69
CA LEU A 9 5.82 7.82 -0.18
C LEU A 9 6.04 6.84 0.98
N ASP A 10 5.40 7.13 2.10
CA ASP A 10 5.43 6.26 3.27
C ASP A 10 4.91 4.87 2.86
N PRO A 11 5.67 3.78 3.13
CA PRO A 11 5.29 2.43 2.73
C PRO A 11 3.88 2.01 3.15
N LYS A 12 3.33 2.61 4.21
CA LYS A 12 1.95 2.36 4.66
C LYS A 12 0.86 2.78 3.66
N PHE A 13 1.23 3.53 2.61
CA PHE A 13 0.36 3.94 1.51
C PHE A 13 0.58 3.10 0.24
N ILE A 14 1.46 2.09 0.27
CA ILE A 14 1.76 1.22 -0.87
C ILE A 14 1.07 -0.13 -0.68
N CYS A 15 0.38 -0.60 -1.72
CA CYS A 15 -0.27 -1.90 -1.76
C CYS A 15 0.79 -3.00 -1.90
N SER A 16 0.77 -3.99 -1.00
CA SER A 16 1.73 -5.11 -1.05
C SER A 16 1.53 -6.09 -2.21
N ILE A 17 0.39 -6.01 -2.91
CA ILE A 17 0.08 -6.88 -4.06
C ILE A 17 0.57 -6.23 -5.36
N CYS A 18 0.16 -5.00 -5.64
CA CYS A 18 0.48 -4.34 -6.91
C CYS A 18 1.69 -3.40 -6.83
N SER A 19 2.24 -3.13 -5.64
CA SER A 19 3.36 -2.19 -5.41
C SER A 19 3.09 -0.74 -5.84
N PHE A 20 1.81 -0.37 -6.03
CA PHE A 20 1.37 1.01 -6.28
C PHE A 20 0.75 1.64 -5.03
N ILE A 21 0.49 2.95 -5.09
CA ILE A 21 -0.29 3.65 -4.07
C ILE A 21 -1.65 2.97 -3.92
N LEU A 22 -2.07 2.78 -2.68
CA LEU A 22 -3.38 2.22 -2.34
C LEU A 22 -4.51 3.03 -3.00
N TYR A 23 -5.31 2.35 -3.82
CA TYR A 23 -6.55 2.88 -4.37
C TYR A 23 -7.73 2.14 -3.72
N ASP A 24 -8.63 2.90 -3.10
CA ASP A 24 -9.76 2.38 -2.30
C ASP A 24 -9.29 1.30 -1.28
N PRO A 25 -8.51 1.67 -0.25
CA PRO A 25 -7.88 0.70 0.62
C PRO A 25 -8.87 -0.06 1.51
N VAL A 26 -8.75 -1.38 1.53
CA VAL A 26 -9.36 -2.27 2.53
C VAL A 26 -8.31 -2.76 3.50
N GLN A 27 -8.67 -2.85 4.79
CA GLN A 27 -7.80 -3.32 5.86
C GLN A 27 -8.04 -4.80 6.15
N LEU A 28 -6.98 -5.61 6.11
CA LEU A 28 -7.03 -7.02 6.47
C LEU A 28 -7.25 -7.17 7.97
N ASN A 29 -8.32 -7.87 8.35
CA ASN A 29 -8.78 -8.01 9.73
C ASN A 29 -7.77 -8.77 10.61
N THR A 30 -6.97 -9.66 10.02
CA THR A 30 -6.05 -10.57 10.73
C THR A 30 -4.71 -9.93 11.07
N CYS A 31 -4.26 -8.93 10.31
CA CYS A 31 -2.91 -8.37 10.44
C CYS A 31 -2.87 -6.84 10.36
N GLY A 32 -3.98 -6.17 10.01
CA GLY A 32 -4.08 -4.72 9.95
C GLY A 32 -3.43 -4.07 8.71
N HIS A 33 -2.82 -4.84 7.80
CA HIS A 33 -2.27 -4.32 6.54
C HIS A 33 -3.37 -3.87 5.59
N ARG A 34 -3.07 -2.90 4.71
CA ARG A 34 -4.00 -2.39 3.72
C ARG A 34 -3.64 -2.83 2.31
N LEU A 35 -4.64 -3.14 1.51
CA LEU A 35 -4.55 -3.48 0.09
C LEU A 35 -5.57 -2.65 -0.70
N CYS A 36 -5.38 -2.50 -2.01
CA CYS A 36 -6.44 -1.96 -2.87
C CYS A 36 -7.66 -2.89 -2.87
N GLN A 37 -8.88 -2.36 -2.92
CA GLN A 37 -10.12 -3.15 -3.00
C GLN A 37 -10.09 -4.16 -4.17
N SER A 38 -9.57 -3.75 -5.32
CA SER A 38 -9.36 -4.63 -6.48
C SER A 38 -8.35 -5.75 -6.22
N CYS A 39 -7.25 -5.45 -5.53
CA CYS A 39 -6.23 -6.45 -5.18
C CYS A 39 -6.73 -7.44 -4.13
N PHE A 40 -7.57 -6.98 -3.20
CA PHE A 40 -8.22 -7.85 -2.23
C PHE A 40 -9.21 -8.80 -2.89
N ALA A 41 -10.01 -8.33 -3.87
CA ALA A 41 -10.96 -9.17 -4.59
C ALA A 41 -10.28 -10.32 -5.38
N THR A 42 -9.04 -10.14 -5.83
CA THR A 42 -8.25 -11.19 -6.53
C THR A 42 -7.71 -12.28 -5.60
N LEU A 43 -7.75 -12.08 -4.28
CA LEU A 43 -7.30 -13.08 -3.30
C LEU A 43 -8.38 -14.12 -2.95
N ASN A 44 -9.58 -14.01 -3.53
CA ASN A 44 -10.66 -14.99 -3.50
C ASN A 44 -10.75 -15.72 -4.85
#